data_AF-A0A4Q5NV48-F1
#
_entry.id   AF-A0A4Q5NV48-F1
#
_cell.length_a   1.000
_cell.length_b   1.000
_cell.length_c   1.000
_cell.angle_alpha   90.00
_cell.angle_beta   90.00
_cell.angle_gamma   90.00
#
_symmetry.space_group_name_H-M   'P 1'
#
loop_
_entity.id
_entity.type
_entity.pdbx_description
1 polymer ?
#
loop_
_entity_poly.entity_id
_entity_poly.type
_entity_poly.pdbx_seq_one_letter_code
_entity_poly.pdbx_strand_id
1 'polypeptide(L)'
;MKLLFPIVVVTVLALPTIVCADTTITSNGITWKFVADYQAGRFVNGDPWVIGPVTITSITNTLNDPAFTPRRGQNGSMLNPGITIKQGYESAITRNYDESMNASLPNGQPVSDKNPLILPPNSTLVSTVSWLFNSPTELEPTAPRFDSITGVPRSATRSAGILTVLSQAPSADAFRPPYVGTDKTINFRTSKLDYSKLPALSLPPNASAPDMKSMADSFSRTWLDHGNTWIGAANHPTLHMPNYGRDMAKLVVDATLLLFTDPSPVGKNPDKDRLIIGLVQFGIDSAGIADNGGGWPADGGHGLGRKWPILFAGALLSDAHLLGVGQWETRFQENEQTFYVSQTEVDLSNSATWSPDRRAPVQPYTATDIGKPEWGIAHAKNPKVDNAHWSATYREVNGAAIPGFALAARLMNLKKAWNHDAFFDYCDRYMAWRIDMPPVANQPSKFLVAMWNAYRPTAPKE
;
A
#
# COMPACT_ATOMS: atom_id res chain seq x y z
N MET A 1 51.93 4.68 -26.15
CA MET A 1 50.65 4.29 -26.77
C MET A 1 49.58 4.34 -25.69
N LYS A 2 48.89 5.49 -25.51
CA LYS A 2 47.86 5.69 -24.49
C LYS A 2 46.51 5.30 -25.10
N LEU A 3 45.90 4.21 -24.61
CA LEU A 3 44.54 3.85 -24.99
C LEU A 3 43.55 4.78 -24.29
N LEU A 4 42.84 5.57 -25.08
CA LEU A 4 41.65 6.32 -24.68
C LEU A 4 40.46 5.35 -24.64
N PHE A 5 39.84 5.18 -23.48
CA PHE A 5 38.53 4.53 -23.37
C PHE A 5 37.43 5.53 -23.75
N PRO A 6 36.44 5.15 -24.57
CA PRO A 6 35.32 6.02 -24.87
C PRO A 6 34.37 6.08 -23.67
N ILE A 7 34.10 7.29 -23.20
CA ILE A 7 33.00 7.57 -22.27
C ILE A 7 31.71 7.41 -23.07
N VAL A 8 30.96 6.34 -22.82
CA VAL A 8 29.61 6.16 -23.35
C VAL A 8 28.66 6.92 -22.44
N VAL A 9 28.22 8.10 -22.89
CA VAL A 9 27.12 8.83 -22.27
C VAL A 9 25.82 8.09 -22.63
N VAL A 10 25.22 7.42 -21.65
CA VAL A 10 23.92 6.75 -21.81
C VAL A 10 22.82 7.79 -21.64
N THR A 11 22.23 8.21 -22.75
CA THR A 11 21.01 9.02 -22.76
C THR A 11 19.82 8.09 -22.44
N VAL A 12 19.28 8.18 -21.23
CA VAL A 12 17.96 7.62 -20.94
C VAL A 12 16.96 8.38 -21.81
N LEU A 13 16.32 7.69 -22.76
CA LEU A 13 15.16 8.22 -23.47
C LEU A 13 14.00 8.30 -22.47
N ALA A 14 13.97 9.39 -21.70
CA ALA A 14 12.75 9.84 -21.07
C ALA A 14 11.75 10.06 -22.21
N LEU A 15 10.63 9.32 -22.19
CA LEU A 15 9.47 9.74 -22.98
C LEU A 15 9.19 11.18 -22.56
N PRO A 16 9.23 12.16 -23.49
CA PRO A 16 8.92 13.53 -23.12
C PRO A 16 7.53 13.51 -22.48
N THR A 17 7.40 14.10 -21.30
CA THR A 17 6.09 14.50 -20.79
C THR A 17 5.46 15.33 -21.89
N ILE A 18 4.48 14.78 -22.59
CA ILE A 18 3.73 15.52 -23.59
C ILE A 18 2.93 16.52 -22.78
N VAL A 19 3.43 17.75 -22.77
CA VAL A 19 2.73 18.88 -22.20
C VAL A 19 1.65 19.25 -23.21
N CYS A 20 0.42 18.89 -22.90
CA CYS A 20 -0.74 19.22 -23.73
C CYS A 20 -1.57 20.32 -23.07
N ALA A 21 -2.26 21.07 -23.91
CA ALA A 21 -3.39 21.89 -23.54
C ALA A 21 -4.63 21.00 -23.67
N ASP A 22 -5.27 20.64 -22.55
CA ASP A 22 -6.38 19.70 -22.53
C ASP A 22 -7.61 20.28 -21.81
N THR A 23 -8.79 20.16 -22.45
CA THR A 23 -10.10 20.41 -21.80
C THR A 23 -10.58 19.24 -20.95
N THR A 24 -9.97 18.05 -21.09
CA THR A 24 -10.32 16.85 -20.34
C THR A 24 -9.08 16.03 -19.98
N ILE A 25 -9.07 15.45 -18.78
CA ILE A 25 -8.06 14.48 -18.37
C ILE A 25 -8.77 13.20 -17.94
N THR A 26 -8.31 12.06 -18.44
CA THR A 26 -8.81 10.73 -18.05
C THR A 26 -7.72 9.93 -17.33
N SER A 27 -8.08 9.32 -16.21
CA SER A 27 -7.26 8.36 -15.48
C SER A 27 -8.12 7.29 -14.84
N ASN A 28 -7.71 6.02 -14.96
CA ASN A 28 -8.35 4.86 -14.32
C ASN A 28 -9.88 4.79 -14.51
N GLY A 29 -10.36 5.16 -15.70
CA GLY A 29 -11.78 5.15 -16.06
C GLY A 29 -12.60 6.34 -15.57
N ILE A 30 -11.95 7.36 -14.97
CA ILE A 30 -12.55 8.61 -14.52
C ILE A 30 -12.07 9.75 -15.43
N THR A 31 -12.97 10.64 -15.81
CA THR A 31 -12.67 11.81 -16.64
C THR A 31 -13.08 13.08 -15.92
N TRP A 32 -12.14 14.01 -15.76
CA TRP A 32 -12.39 15.38 -15.32
C TRP A 32 -12.45 16.29 -16.54
N LYS A 33 -13.53 17.06 -16.67
CA LYS A 33 -13.69 18.09 -17.70
C LYS A 33 -13.48 19.46 -17.09
N PHE A 34 -12.66 20.28 -17.73
CA PHE A 34 -12.37 21.65 -17.33
C PHE A 34 -13.16 22.67 -18.17
N VAL A 35 -13.26 23.89 -17.65
CA VAL A 35 -13.92 25.02 -18.33
C VAL A 35 -13.14 25.55 -19.56
N ALA A 36 -11.84 25.28 -19.61
CA ALA A 36 -10.91 25.74 -20.64
C ALA A 36 -9.75 24.74 -20.78
N ASP A 37 -8.86 24.98 -21.73
CA ASP A 37 -7.64 24.20 -21.85
C ASP A 37 -6.64 24.54 -20.74
N TYR A 38 -6.06 23.51 -20.12
CA TYR A 38 -5.00 23.67 -19.13
C TYR A 38 -3.76 22.90 -19.54
N GLN A 39 -2.59 23.44 -19.16
CA GLN A 39 -1.34 22.74 -19.32
C GLN A 39 -1.31 21.51 -18.39
N ALA A 40 -1.15 20.32 -18.96
CA ALA A 40 -1.21 19.06 -18.23
C ALA A 40 -0.12 18.07 -18.66
N GLY A 41 0.04 17.01 -17.87
CA GLY A 41 0.93 15.90 -18.16
C GLY A 41 0.79 14.76 -17.16
N ARG A 42 1.80 13.89 -17.05
CA ARG A 42 1.82 12.74 -16.14
C ARG A 42 3.10 12.67 -15.32
N PHE A 43 3.01 12.14 -14.12
CA PHE A 43 4.17 11.70 -13.33
C PHE A 43 4.68 10.35 -13.84
N VAL A 44 5.84 9.90 -13.34
CA VAL A 44 6.44 8.62 -13.77
C VAL A 44 5.58 7.38 -13.48
N ASN A 45 4.69 7.46 -12.49
CA ASN A 45 3.75 6.40 -12.16
C ASN A 45 2.49 6.43 -13.05
N GLY A 46 2.37 7.40 -13.95
CA GLY A 46 1.25 7.56 -14.88
C GLY A 46 0.09 8.42 -14.35
N ASP A 47 0.09 8.82 -13.07
CA ASP A 47 -0.95 9.69 -12.55
C ASP A 47 -0.87 11.09 -13.18
N PRO A 48 -2.02 11.74 -13.50
CA PRO A 48 -2.03 13.04 -14.14
C PRO A 48 -1.70 14.20 -13.19
N TRP A 49 -1.10 15.24 -13.76
CA TRP A 49 -1.03 16.57 -13.18
C TRP A 49 -1.57 17.62 -14.14
N VAL A 50 -2.01 18.75 -13.59
CA VAL A 50 -2.48 19.92 -14.33
C VAL A 50 -1.99 21.20 -13.65
N ILE A 51 -1.61 22.23 -14.41
CA ILE A 51 -1.23 23.53 -13.86
C ILE A 51 -2.50 24.31 -13.54
N GLY A 52 -2.65 24.69 -12.27
CA GLY A 52 -3.82 25.39 -11.76
C GLY A 52 -3.60 26.86 -11.43
N PRO A 53 -4.63 27.52 -10.85
CA PRO A 53 -5.91 26.92 -10.44
C PRO A 53 -6.70 26.38 -11.63
N VAL A 54 -7.47 25.32 -11.42
CA VAL A 54 -8.34 24.73 -12.45
C VAL A 54 -9.79 24.71 -12.01
N THR A 55 -10.70 24.83 -12.98
CA THR A 55 -12.14 24.78 -12.76
C THR A 55 -12.71 23.55 -13.47
N ILE A 56 -13.18 22.58 -12.69
CA ILE A 56 -13.83 21.35 -13.18
C ILE A 56 -15.32 21.59 -13.27
N THR A 57 -15.91 21.28 -14.42
CA THR A 57 -17.36 21.40 -14.65
C THR A 57 -18.06 20.06 -14.81
N SER A 58 -17.32 18.96 -14.94
CA SER A 58 -17.90 17.62 -14.92
C SER A 58 -16.88 16.57 -14.47
N ILE A 59 -17.35 15.58 -13.72
CA ILE A 59 -16.62 14.37 -13.36
C ILE A 59 -17.47 13.18 -13.81
N THR A 60 -16.97 12.41 -14.76
CA THR A 60 -17.68 11.24 -15.30
C THR A 60 -16.82 9.99 -15.21
N ASN A 61 -17.42 8.82 -15.42
CA ASN A 61 -16.69 7.57 -15.49
C ASN A 61 -17.27 6.65 -16.57
N THR A 62 -16.47 5.68 -17.01
CA THR A 62 -16.86 4.67 -18.02
C THR A 62 -16.95 3.27 -17.44
N LEU A 63 -16.91 3.13 -16.11
CA LEU A 63 -16.80 1.84 -15.44
C LEU A 63 -18.12 1.36 -14.88
N ASN A 64 -19.02 2.25 -14.46
CA ASN A 64 -20.36 1.84 -14.05
C ASN A 64 -21.13 1.19 -15.19
N ASP A 65 -21.87 0.15 -14.86
CA ASP A 65 -22.77 -0.52 -15.78
C ASP A 65 -23.96 0.43 -16.07
N PRO A 66 -24.30 0.67 -17.35
CA PRO A 66 -25.37 1.60 -17.72
C PRO A 66 -26.77 1.15 -17.23
N ALA A 67 -26.96 -0.12 -16.85
CA ALA A 67 -28.19 -0.60 -16.23
C ALA A 67 -28.36 -0.15 -14.77
N PHE A 68 -27.31 0.38 -14.15
CA PHE A 68 -27.32 0.88 -12.77
C PHE A 68 -27.15 2.40 -12.75
N THR A 69 -27.88 3.06 -11.86
CA THR A 69 -27.76 4.52 -11.67
C THR A 69 -27.11 4.79 -10.31
N PRO A 70 -26.01 5.57 -10.26
CA PRO A 70 -25.38 5.92 -9.00
C PRO A 70 -26.31 6.76 -8.14
N ARG A 71 -26.39 6.43 -6.86
CA ARG A 71 -27.10 7.24 -5.86
C ARG A 71 -26.24 8.43 -5.44
N ARG A 72 -26.86 9.44 -4.82
CA ARG A 72 -26.15 10.57 -4.23
C ARG A 72 -25.10 10.05 -3.23
N GLY A 73 -23.88 10.53 -3.37
CA GLY A 73 -22.75 10.12 -2.53
C GLY A 73 -22.01 8.86 -2.99
N GLN A 74 -22.37 8.29 -4.14
CA GLN A 74 -21.54 7.32 -4.88
C GLN A 74 -20.70 8.02 -5.94
N ASN A 75 -19.60 7.40 -6.38
CA ASN A 75 -18.62 8.00 -7.29
C ASN A 75 -18.08 9.35 -6.76
N GLY A 76 -17.92 9.44 -5.44
CA GLY A 76 -17.51 10.65 -4.77
C GLY A 76 -16.04 10.98 -5.01
N SER A 77 -15.67 12.19 -4.64
CA SER A 77 -14.30 12.69 -4.70
C SER A 77 -13.90 13.35 -3.38
N MET A 78 -12.62 13.40 -3.06
CA MET A 78 -12.10 14.12 -1.90
C MET A 78 -10.95 15.01 -2.33
N LEU A 79 -10.98 16.27 -1.89
CA LEU A 79 -9.88 17.21 -2.03
C LEU A 79 -8.91 16.99 -0.87
N ASN A 80 -7.64 16.73 -1.17
CA ASN A 80 -6.57 16.50 -0.19
C ASN A 80 -7.00 15.55 0.94
N PRO A 81 -7.31 14.26 0.64
CA PRO A 81 -7.86 13.34 1.64
C PRO A 81 -7.05 13.32 2.93
N GLY A 82 -7.75 13.36 4.08
CA GLY A 82 -7.16 13.16 5.39
C GLY A 82 -6.95 11.68 5.73
N ILE A 83 -6.54 11.39 6.97
CA ILE A 83 -6.15 10.03 7.43
C ILE A 83 -7.14 9.39 8.40
N THR A 84 -8.33 9.97 8.52
CA THR A 84 -9.33 9.47 9.48
C THR A 84 -10.08 8.28 8.91
N ILE A 85 -11.00 7.73 9.71
CA ILE A 85 -11.94 6.71 9.21
C ILE A 85 -13.01 7.30 8.27
N LYS A 86 -13.13 8.63 8.18
CA LYS A 86 -14.16 9.33 7.38
C LYS A 86 -13.74 9.53 5.93
N GLN A 87 -14.69 9.47 5.02
CA GLN A 87 -14.47 9.56 3.57
C GLN A 87 -15.68 10.15 2.82
N GLY A 88 -15.44 10.74 1.65
CA GLY A 88 -16.44 11.36 0.78
C GLY A 88 -16.69 10.64 -0.55
N TYR A 89 -16.22 9.40 -0.72
CA TYR A 89 -16.27 8.59 -1.94
C TYR A 89 -17.56 7.76 -2.11
N GLU A 90 -18.00 7.07 -1.05
CA GLU A 90 -19.08 6.07 -1.13
C GLU A 90 -20.01 6.12 0.10
N SER A 91 -21.22 6.65 -0.12
CA SER A 91 -22.26 6.81 0.90
C SER A 91 -22.76 5.52 1.54
N ALA A 92 -22.66 4.40 0.84
CA ALA A 92 -23.13 3.12 1.35
C ALA A 92 -22.23 2.56 2.46
N ILE A 93 -21.00 3.05 2.61
CA ILE A 93 -20.15 2.79 3.78
C ILE A 93 -20.63 3.71 4.93
N THR A 94 -21.87 3.48 5.39
CA THR A 94 -22.70 4.40 6.18
C THR A 94 -22.04 4.95 7.45
N ARG A 95 -21.21 4.17 8.15
CA ARG A 95 -20.54 4.63 9.38
C ARG A 95 -19.37 5.59 9.12
N ASN A 96 -18.87 5.61 7.90
CA ASN A 96 -17.61 6.24 7.52
C ASN A 96 -17.80 7.32 6.45
N TYR A 97 -18.95 7.36 5.78
CA TYR A 97 -19.24 8.44 4.86
C TYR A 97 -19.48 9.76 5.59
N ASP A 98 -18.91 10.83 5.04
CA ASP A 98 -19.18 12.22 5.42
C ASP A 98 -19.34 13.04 4.13
N GLU A 99 -20.56 13.49 3.86
CA GLU A 99 -20.89 14.23 2.64
C GLU A 99 -20.11 15.55 2.53
N SER A 100 -19.76 16.17 3.66
CA SER A 100 -18.97 17.41 3.66
C SER A 100 -17.56 17.22 3.09
N MET A 101 -17.07 15.97 3.07
CA MET A 101 -15.80 15.61 2.45
C MET A 101 -15.94 15.30 0.95
N ASN A 102 -17.15 15.17 0.42
CA ASN A 102 -17.38 14.83 -0.97
C ASN A 102 -17.24 16.07 -1.88
N ALA A 103 -16.02 16.28 -2.38
CA ALA A 103 -15.68 17.36 -3.30
C ALA A 103 -16.44 17.29 -4.64
N SER A 104 -17.07 16.18 -5.01
CA SER A 104 -17.97 16.14 -6.19
C SER A 104 -19.35 16.75 -5.92
N LEU A 105 -19.60 17.22 -4.69
CA LEU A 105 -20.81 17.92 -4.28
C LEU A 105 -20.53 19.34 -3.74
N PRO A 106 -19.84 20.24 -4.50
CA PRO A 106 -19.60 21.60 -4.01
C PRO A 106 -20.93 22.30 -3.70
N ASN A 107 -21.00 23.00 -2.57
CA ASN A 107 -22.23 23.62 -2.05
C ASN A 107 -23.41 22.63 -1.88
N GLY A 108 -23.12 21.33 -1.68
CA GLY A 108 -24.13 20.29 -1.52
C GLY A 108 -24.88 19.94 -2.81
N GLN A 109 -24.35 20.31 -3.98
CA GLN A 109 -24.93 19.99 -5.29
C GLN A 109 -23.88 19.34 -6.20
N PRO A 110 -24.26 18.46 -7.13
CA PRO A 110 -23.31 17.87 -8.07
C PRO A 110 -22.50 18.91 -8.85
N VAL A 111 -21.23 18.57 -9.13
CA VAL A 111 -20.39 19.34 -10.05
C VAL A 111 -21.10 19.46 -11.40
N SER A 112 -21.20 20.69 -11.91
CA SER A 112 -21.78 21.01 -13.21
C SER A 112 -21.23 22.36 -13.71
N ASP A 113 -21.55 22.76 -14.95
CA ASP A 113 -21.21 24.10 -15.46
C ASP A 113 -21.80 25.24 -14.59
N LYS A 114 -22.93 24.99 -13.88
CA LYS A 114 -23.58 25.95 -12.98
C LYS A 114 -23.12 25.85 -11.52
N ASN A 115 -22.38 24.80 -11.18
CA ASN A 115 -21.84 24.54 -9.86
C ASN A 115 -20.46 23.88 -9.98
N PRO A 116 -19.46 24.61 -10.50
CA PRO A 116 -18.15 24.03 -10.79
C PRO A 116 -17.34 23.80 -9.51
N LEU A 117 -16.40 22.86 -9.58
CA LEU A 117 -15.39 22.65 -8.54
C LEU A 117 -14.11 23.38 -8.92
N ILE A 118 -13.71 24.34 -8.09
CA ILE A 118 -12.45 25.09 -8.25
C ILE A 118 -11.37 24.41 -7.41
N LEU A 119 -10.27 24.02 -8.04
CA LEU A 119 -9.13 23.42 -7.37
C LEU A 119 -7.93 24.39 -7.37
N PRO A 120 -7.39 24.75 -6.20
CA PRO A 120 -6.21 25.61 -6.12
C PRO A 120 -4.94 24.84 -6.54
N PRO A 121 -3.86 25.55 -6.94
CA PRO A 121 -2.53 24.95 -7.02
C PRO A 121 -2.12 24.26 -5.72
N ASN A 122 -1.25 23.26 -5.84
CA ASN A 122 -0.75 22.46 -4.73
C ASN A 122 -1.87 21.71 -4.01
N SER A 123 -2.76 21.09 -4.78
CA SER A 123 -3.82 20.23 -4.26
C SER A 123 -3.93 18.92 -5.04
N THR A 124 -4.59 17.94 -4.46
CA THR A 124 -4.94 16.68 -5.13
C THR A 124 -6.42 16.44 -5.00
N LEU A 125 -7.08 16.14 -6.12
CA LEU A 125 -8.42 15.58 -6.14
C LEU A 125 -8.32 14.06 -6.34
N VAL A 126 -8.79 13.31 -5.36
CA VAL A 126 -8.99 11.86 -5.49
C VAL A 126 -10.45 11.63 -5.87
N SER A 127 -10.70 11.11 -7.05
CA SER A 127 -12.04 10.71 -7.50
C SER A 127 -12.16 9.19 -7.54
N THR A 128 -13.35 8.66 -7.28
CA THR A 128 -13.56 7.21 -7.25
C THR A 128 -14.69 6.79 -8.16
N VAL A 129 -14.69 5.51 -8.53
CA VAL A 129 -15.87 4.82 -9.05
C VAL A 129 -16.31 3.79 -8.02
N SER A 130 -17.58 3.83 -7.65
CA SER A 130 -18.26 2.87 -6.79
C SER A 130 -18.71 1.64 -7.56
N TRP A 131 -18.78 0.49 -6.89
CA TRP A 131 -19.63 -0.62 -7.32
C TRP A 131 -21.08 -0.27 -7.02
N LEU A 132 -21.94 -0.29 -8.03
CA LEU A 132 -23.37 0.00 -7.87
C LEU A 132 -24.15 -1.27 -7.53
N PHE A 133 -25.23 -1.08 -6.78
CA PHE A 133 -26.14 -2.15 -6.36
C PHE A 133 -27.47 -1.55 -5.90
N ASN A 134 -28.56 -2.28 -6.11
CA ASN A 134 -29.90 -1.92 -5.66
C ASN A 134 -30.32 -2.70 -4.41
N SER A 135 -29.75 -3.90 -4.22
CA SER A 135 -29.98 -4.77 -3.05
C SER A 135 -28.79 -5.72 -2.85
N PRO A 136 -28.72 -6.48 -1.73
CA PRO A 136 -27.68 -7.49 -1.52
C PRO A 136 -27.61 -8.60 -2.58
N THR A 137 -28.65 -8.74 -3.42
CA THR A 137 -28.75 -9.74 -4.49
C THR A 137 -28.80 -9.13 -5.89
N GLU A 138 -28.80 -7.80 -6.01
CA GLU A 138 -28.86 -7.07 -7.27
C GLU A 138 -27.70 -6.07 -7.30
N LEU A 139 -26.56 -6.53 -7.83
CA LEU A 139 -25.32 -5.79 -7.94
C LEU A 139 -24.92 -5.65 -9.41
N GLU A 140 -24.07 -4.66 -9.72
CA GLU A 140 -23.40 -4.61 -11.02
C GLU A 140 -22.71 -5.95 -11.35
N PRO A 141 -22.65 -6.34 -12.64
CA PRO A 141 -21.91 -7.51 -13.05
C PRO A 141 -20.48 -7.48 -12.53
N THR A 142 -20.00 -8.60 -11.99
CA THR A 142 -18.66 -8.77 -11.42
C THR A 142 -18.36 -7.96 -10.15
N ALA A 143 -19.34 -7.25 -9.59
CA ALA A 143 -19.18 -6.63 -8.28
C ALA A 143 -18.78 -7.69 -7.23
N PRO A 144 -17.92 -7.32 -6.27
CA PRO A 144 -17.52 -8.23 -5.22
C PRO A 144 -18.73 -8.65 -4.37
N ARG A 145 -18.57 -9.76 -3.66
CA ARG A 145 -19.61 -10.28 -2.77
C ARG A 145 -20.05 -9.20 -1.78
N PHE A 146 -21.36 -9.10 -1.59
CA PHE A 146 -21.95 -8.25 -0.57
C PHE A 146 -21.54 -8.73 0.83
N ASP A 147 -20.98 -7.82 1.63
CA ASP A 147 -20.62 -8.06 3.03
C ASP A 147 -21.75 -7.54 3.92
N SER A 148 -22.45 -8.45 4.59
CA SER A 148 -23.57 -8.12 5.48
C SER A 148 -23.12 -7.36 6.74
N ILE A 149 -21.83 -7.42 7.10
CA ILE A 149 -21.28 -6.69 8.26
C ILE A 149 -21.17 -5.19 7.93
N THR A 150 -20.71 -4.86 6.72
CA THR A 150 -20.53 -3.47 6.28
C THR A 150 -21.73 -2.92 5.52
N GLY A 151 -22.65 -3.79 5.07
CA GLY A 151 -23.83 -3.39 4.31
C GLY A 151 -23.53 -2.95 2.88
N VAL A 152 -22.39 -3.40 2.33
CA VAL A 152 -21.89 -3.02 0.99
C VAL A 152 -21.15 -4.18 0.34
N PRO A 153 -20.99 -4.18 -0.99
CA PRO A 153 -19.94 -4.96 -1.65
C PRO A 153 -18.59 -4.69 -0.98
N ARG A 154 -17.76 -5.71 -0.79
CA ARG A 154 -16.44 -5.53 -0.17
C ARG A 154 -15.31 -5.88 -1.14
N SER A 155 -14.63 -4.90 -1.72
CA SER A 155 -14.75 -3.45 -1.48
C SER A 155 -15.94 -2.77 -2.19
N ALA A 156 -16.35 -1.61 -1.70
CA ALA A 156 -17.45 -0.83 -2.27
C ALA A 156 -16.98 0.08 -3.41
N THR A 157 -15.70 0.43 -3.44
CA THR A 157 -15.05 1.15 -4.55
C THR A 157 -14.43 0.19 -5.55
N ARG A 158 -14.56 0.54 -6.83
CA ARG A 158 -14.05 -0.20 -7.99
C ARG A 158 -12.74 0.36 -8.51
N SER A 159 -12.65 1.68 -8.66
CA SER A 159 -11.48 2.37 -9.23
C SER A 159 -11.25 3.72 -8.56
N ALA A 160 -10.03 4.26 -8.67
CA ALA A 160 -9.69 5.60 -8.19
C ALA A 160 -8.78 6.35 -9.18
N GLY A 161 -8.94 7.66 -9.28
CA GLY A 161 -8.12 8.55 -10.09
C GLY A 161 -7.56 9.67 -9.23
N ILE A 162 -6.27 9.97 -9.41
CA ILE A 162 -5.57 11.02 -8.66
C ILE A 162 -5.22 12.14 -9.62
N LEU A 163 -5.87 13.31 -9.50
CA LEU A 163 -5.51 14.51 -10.25
C LEU A 163 -4.74 15.46 -9.35
N THR A 164 -3.48 15.73 -9.67
CA THR A 164 -2.66 16.68 -8.90
C THR A 164 -2.62 18.04 -9.59
N VAL A 165 -3.00 19.10 -8.88
CA VAL A 165 -2.96 20.47 -9.38
C VAL A 165 -1.67 21.12 -8.89
N LEU A 166 -0.86 21.61 -9.83
CA LEU A 166 0.46 22.19 -9.56
C LEU A 166 0.49 23.68 -9.91
N SER A 167 1.43 24.42 -9.33
CA SER A 167 1.71 25.81 -9.71
C SER A 167 2.63 25.91 -10.94
N GLN A 168 3.39 24.86 -11.24
CA GLN A 168 4.28 24.77 -12.38
C GLN A 168 4.44 23.31 -12.82
N ALA A 169 4.84 23.09 -14.07
CA ALA A 169 5.13 21.75 -14.58
C ALA A 169 6.29 21.11 -13.78
N PRO A 170 6.18 19.83 -13.40
CA PRO A 170 7.27 19.11 -12.75
C PRO A 170 8.29 18.63 -13.79
N SER A 171 9.42 18.10 -13.31
CA SER A 171 10.33 17.38 -14.21
C SER A 171 9.68 16.11 -14.76
N ALA A 172 10.03 15.71 -15.98
CA ALA A 172 9.42 14.56 -16.67
C ALA A 172 9.63 13.22 -15.93
N ASP A 173 10.65 13.14 -15.09
CA ASP A 173 11.02 11.99 -14.30
C ASP A 173 10.58 12.09 -12.82
N ALA A 174 9.70 13.04 -12.49
CA ALA A 174 9.20 13.24 -11.13
C ALA A 174 8.19 12.17 -10.70
N PHE A 175 8.31 11.72 -9.45
CA PHE A 175 7.26 10.97 -8.76
C PHE A 175 6.11 11.90 -8.36
N ARG A 176 4.91 11.34 -8.20
CA ARG A 176 3.77 12.07 -7.68
C ARG A 176 4.01 12.36 -6.18
N PRO A 177 3.73 13.57 -5.66
CA PRO A 177 3.69 13.80 -4.22
C PRO A 177 2.54 13.01 -3.59
N PRO A 178 2.55 12.71 -2.27
CA PRO A 178 1.49 11.94 -1.64
C PRO A 178 0.09 12.49 -1.94
N TYR A 179 -0.87 11.60 -2.22
CA TYR A 179 -2.23 12.01 -2.58
C TYR A 179 -3.00 12.58 -1.38
N VAL A 180 -2.62 12.20 -0.16
CA VAL A 180 -3.19 12.70 1.10
C VAL A 180 -2.59 14.05 1.52
N GLY A 181 -3.30 14.77 2.38
CA GLY A 181 -2.79 15.98 3.02
C GLY A 181 -2.60 17.16 2.06
N THR A 182 -2.07 18.26 2.57
CA THR A 182 -1.92 19.52 1.81
C THR A 182 -0.51 19.77 1.30
N ASP A 183 0.49 19.05 1.80
CA ASP A 183 1.83 19.11 1.21
C ASP A 183 1.82 18.39 -0.14
N LYS A 184 2.19 19.12 -1.19
CA LYS A 184 2.30 18.62 -2.57
C LYS A 184 3.69 18.92 -3.15
N THR A 185 4.67 19.09 -2.27
CA THR A 185 6.07 19.29 -2.65
C THR A 185 6.59 18.06 -3.39
N ILE A 186 7.17 18.28 -4.56
CA ILE A 186 7.69 17.21 -5.42
C ILE A 186 9.16 16.97 -5.04
N ASN A 187 9.38 15.98 -4.18
CA ASN A 187 10.70 15.69 -3.61
C ASN A 187 11.54 14.71 -4.43
N PHE A 188 10.91 13.86 -5.24
CA PHE A 188 11.56 12.64 -5.75
C PHE A 188 11.52 12.53 -7.26
N ARG A 189 12.58 11.96 -7.84
CA ARG A 189 12.76 11.76 -9.29
C ARG A 189 13.38 10.39 -9.57
N THR A 190 12.96 9.73 -10.65
CA THR A 190 13.52 8.41 -11.01
C THR A 190 15.00 8.47 -11.38
N SER A 191 15.48 9.60 -11.92
CA SER A 191 16.91 9.81 -12.18
C SER A 191 17.79 9.84 -10.93
N LYS A 192 17.18 9.90 -9.73
CA LYS A 192 17.88 9.89 -8.43
C LYS A 192 17.80 8.55 -7.71
N LEU A 193 17.16 7.53 -8.30
CA LEU A 193 17.12 6.20 -7.71
C LEU A 193 18.52 5.56 -7.74
N ASP A 194 18.97 5.11 -6.57
CA ASP A 194 20.16 4.29 -6.40
C ASP A 194 19.80 2.81 -6.55
N TYR A 195 19.87 2.33 -7.78
CA TYR A 195 19.61 0.92 -8.10
C TYR A 195 20.69 -0.03 -7.56
N SER A 196 21.85 0.46 -7.11
CA SER A 196 22.88 -0.38 -6.48
C SER A 196 22.42 -0.94 -5.13
N LYS A 197 21.35 -0.38 -4.55
CA LYS A 197 20.72 -0.89 -3.33
C LYS A 197 19.90 -2.15 -3.56
N LEU A 198 19.52 -2.47 -4.80
CA LEU A 198 18.79 -3.69 -5.11
C LEU A 198 19.75 -4.90 -5.12
N PRO A 199 19.51 -5.93 -4.30
CA PRO A 199 20.20 -7.20 -4.41
C PRO A 199 20.09 -7.79 -5.82
N ALA A 200 21.15 -8.46 -6.26
CA ALA A 200 21.21 -9.20 -7.53
C ALA A 200 21.41 -10.70 -7.22
N LEU A 201 20.35 -11.33 -6.75
CA LEU A 201 20.30 -12.73 -6.35
C LEU A 201 19.98 -13.64 -7.53
N SER A 202 20.45 -14.88 -7.48
CA SER A 202 19.97 -15.90 -8.43
C SER A 202 18.56 -16.36 -8.06
N LEU A 203 17.77 -16.83 -9.02
CA LEU A 203 16.54 -17.53 -8.64
C LEU A 203 16.91 -18.88 -7.99
N PRO A 204 16.38 -19.23 -6.79
CA PRO A 204 16.70 -20.52 -6.17
C PRO A 204 16.31 -21.70 -7.07
N PRO A 205 17.08 -22.81 -7.07
CA PRO A 205 16.70 -24.01 -7.81
C PRO A 205 15.31 -24.48 -7.41
N ASN A 206 14.44 -24.75 -8.39
CA ASN A 206 13.04 -25.15 -8.22
C ASN A 206 12.06 -24.07 -7.70
N ALA A 207 12.49 -22.81 -7.57
CA ALA A 207 11.56 -21.71 -7.34
C ALA A 207 10.80 -21.36 -8.64
N SER A 208 9.50 -21.12 -8.52
CA SER A 208 8.70 -20.51 -9.57
C SER A 208 8.44 -19.05 -9.17
N ALA A 209 9.16 -18.14 -9.80
CA ALA A 209 8.95 -16.70 -9.60
C ALA A 209 7.56 -16.28 -10.11
N PRO A 210 6.91 -15.29 -9.48
CA PRO A 210 5.78 -14.59 -10.07
C PRO A 210 6.16 -13.95 -11.40
N ASP A 211 5.17 -13.74 -12.25
CA ASP A 211 5.35 -13.03 -13.52
C ASP A 211 5.59 -11.52 -13.28
N MET A 212 6.69 -10.98 -13.83
CA MET A 212 7.13 -9.60 -13.63
C MET A 212 6.08 -8.59 -14.09
N LYS A 213 5.47 -8.82 -15.26
CA LYS A 213 4.46 -7.94 -15.81
C LYS A 213 3.22 -7.89 -14.91
N SER A 214 2.75 -9.05 -14.45
CA SER A 214 1.60 -9.17 -13.55
C SER A 214 1.85 -8.47 -12.21
N MET A 215 3.08 -8.53 -11.69
CA MET A 215 3.45 -7.77 -10.50
C MET A 215 3.50 -6.27 -10.80
N ALA A 216 4.13 -5.84 -11.90
CA ALA A 216 4.15 -4.44 -12.30
C ALA A 216 2.73 -3.86 -12.48
N ASP A 217 1.82 -4.62 -13.07
CA ASP A 217 0.42 -4.23 -13.23
C ASP A 217 -0.31 -4.09 -11.87
N SER A 218 0.05 -4.91 -10.87
CA SER A 218 -0.53 -4.84 -9.51
C SER A 218 -0.15 -3.56 -8.74
N PHE A 219 0.94 -2.89 -9.12
CA PHE A 219 1.40 -1.61 -8.56
C PHE A 219 1.26 -0.44 -9.54
N SER A 220 0.62 -0.66 -10.69
CA SER A 220 0.47 0.36 -11.74
C SER A 220 -0.58 1.43 -11.42
N ARG A 221 -1.39 1.22 -10.37
CA ARG A 221 -2.43 2.15 -9.95
C ARG A 221 -2.28 2.47 -8.47
N THR A 222 -2.59 3.71 -8.08
CA THR A 222 -2.48 4.15 -6.69
C THR A 222 -3.33 3.29 -5.76
N TRP A 223 -2.70 2.76 -4.70
CA TRP A 223 -3.38 2.05 -3.62
C TRP A 223 -3.98 3.07 -2.65
N LEU A 224 -5.31 3.18 -2.64
CA LEU A 224 -6.04 4.13 -1.80
C LEU A 224 -6.22 3.57 -0.38
N ASP A 225 -5.22 3.79 0.47
CA ASP A 225 -5.04 3.15 1.78
C ASP A 225 -5.06 4.14 2.97
N HIS A 226 -5.67 5.32 2.79
CA HIS A 226 -5.65 6.36 3.83
C HIS A 226 -6.71 6.18 4.91
N GLY A 227 -7.66 5.26 4.72
CA GLY A 227 -8.71 4.98 5.69
C GLY A 227 -8.17 4.12 6.83
N ASN A 228 -8.19 4.64 8.06
CA ASN A 228 -7.69 3.91 9.22
C ASN A 228 -8.58 2.70 9.60
N THR A 229 -7.99 1.68 10.24
CA THR A 229 -8.63 0.44 10.74
C THR A 229 -9.17 -0.51 9.66
N TRP A 230 -9.69 -1.67 10.08
CA TRP A 230 -10.26 -2.69 9.18
C TRP A 230 -11.35 -2.16 8.23
N ILE A 231 -12.02 -1.05 8.56
CA ILE A 231 -13.06 -0.46 7.69
C ILE A 231 -12.44 0.19 6.44
N GLY A 232 -11.16 0.58 6.47
CA GLY A 232 -10.43 1.03 5.28
C GLY A 232 -10.54 0.04 4.10
N ALA A 233 -10.60 -1.26 4.41
CA ALA A 233 -10.81 -2.34 3.44
C ALA A 233 -12.06 -2.18 2.56
N ALA A 234 -13.09 -1.46 3.02
CA ALA A 234 -14.28 -1.19 2.22
C ALA A 234 -14.03 -0.13 1.13
N ASN A 235 -13.02 0.72 1.29
CA ASN A 235 -12.63 1.78 0.36
C ASN A 235 -11.51 1.40 -0.61
N HIS A 236 -10.88 0.23 -0.46
CA HIS A 236 -9.80 -0.23 -1.32
C HIS A 236 -10.31 -0.54 -2.73
N PRO A 237 -9.97 0.22 -3.79
CA PRO A 237 -10.56 0.03 -5.10
C PRO A 237 -10.19 -1.34 -5.68
N THR A 238 -11.18 -2.15 -6.05
CA THR A 238 -10.96 -3.56 -6.45
C THR A 238 -10.09 -3.74 -7.70
N LEU A 239 -10.00 -2.73 -8.59
CA LEU A 239 -9.13 -2.75 -9.77
C LEU A 239 -7.70 -2.30 -9.48
N HIS A 240 -7.39 -1.88 -8.25
CA HIS A 240 -6.10 -1.30 -7.87
C HIS A 240 -5.35 -2.21 -6.91
N MET A 241 -6.03 -2.72 -5.90
CA MET A 241 -5.40 -3.35 -4.75
C MET A 241 -6.32 -4.40 -4.12
N PRO A 242 -5.77 -5.41 -3.42
CA PRO A 242 -6.56 -6.27 -2.56
C PRO A 242 -7.23 -5.48 -1.43
N ASN A 243 -8.39 -5.98 -0.98
CA ASN A 243 -9.12 -5.35 0.13
C ASN A 243 -8.52 -5.66 1.50
N TYR A 244 -7.72 -6.74 1.63
CA TYR A 244 -7.22 -7.22 2.92
C TYR A 244 -5.70 -7.12 3.06
N GLY A 245 -5.22 -6.65 4.21
CA GLY A 245 -3.80 -6.36 4.47
C GLY A 245 -2.88 -7.56 4.25
N ARG A 246 -3.29 -8.79 4.61
CA ARG A 246 -2.55 -10.02 4.27
C ARG A 246 -2.23 -10.11 2.78
N ASP A 247 -3.23 -9.92 1.94
CA ASP A 247 -3.10 -10.14 0.50
C ASP A 247 -2.28 -9.02 -0.14
N MET A 248 -2.42 -7.79 0.36
CA MET A 248 -1.54 -6.68 0.02
C MET A 248 -0.09 -6.97 0.40
N ALA A 249 0.16 -7.44 1.63
CA ALA A 249 1.49 -7.76 2.11
C ALA A 249 2.15 -8.87 1.29
N LYS A 250 1.38 -9.90 0.89
CA LYS A 250 1.85 -10.94 -0.04
C LYS A 250 2.34 -10.37 -1.37
N LEU A 251 1.56 -9.47 -1.98
CA LEU A 251 1.98 -8.80 -3.22
C LEU A 251 3.26 -8.00 -3.04
N VAL A 252 3.36 -7.23 -1.95
CA VAL A 252 4.56 -6.42 -1.68
C VAL A 252 5.80 -7.30 -1.49
N VAL A 253 5.68 -8.40 -0.73
CA VAL A 253 6.78 -9.36 -0.52
C VAL A 253 7.20 -10.01 -1.84
N ASP A 254 6.25 -10.60 -2.56
CA ASP A 254 6.53 -11.33 -3.79
C ASP A 254 7.14 -10.39 -4.85
N ALA A 255 6.63 -9.16 -4.97
CA ALA A 255 7.20 -8.14 -5.85
C ALA A 255 8.63 -7.73 -5.44
N THR A 256 8.87 -7.52 -4.14
CA THR A 256 10.19 -7.15 -3.63
C THR A 256 11.22 -8.25 -3.90
N LEU A 257 10.90 -9.49 -3.55
CA LEU A 257 11.81 -10.62 -3.75
C LEU A 257 12.01 -10.93 -5.23
N LEU A 258 10.99 -10.72 -6.08
CA LEU A 258 11.11 -10.82 -7.52
C LEU A 258 12.14 -9.81 -8.08
N LEU A 259 12.07 -8.54 -7.63
CA LEU A 259 13.04 -7.51 -8.02
C LEU A 259 14.48 -7.87 -7.65
N PHE A 260 14.68 -8.62 -6.56
CA PHE A 260 16.00 -9.07 -6.13
C PHE A 260 16.55 -10.20 -7.00
N THR A 261 15.70 -10.88 -7.78
CA THR A 261 16.08 -12.04 -8.60
C THR A 261 16.19 -11.74 -10.09
N ASP A 262 15.82 -10.55 -10.53
CA ASP A 262 15.95 -10.14 -11.95
C ASP A 262 17.29 -9.43 -12.19
N PRO A 263 18.26 -10.07 -12.87
CA PRO A 263 19.57 -9.49 -13.13
C PRO A 263 19.55 -8.45 -14.26
N SER A 264 18.40 -8.22 -14.91
CA SER A 264 18.30 -7.26 -16.01
C SER A 264 18.76 -5.87 -15.57
N PRO A 265 19.64 -5.22 -16.35
CA PRO A 265 20.01 -3.84 -16.07
C PRO A 265 18.79 -2.92 -16.09
N VAL A 266 18.86 -1.84 -15.32
CA VAL A 266 17.86 -0.76 -15.31
C VAL A 266 17.63 -0.25 -16.72
N GLY A 267 16.38 -0.01 -17.09
CA GLY A 267 16.03 0.46 -18.45
C GLY A 267 16.03 -0.63 -19.51
N LYS A 268 16.34 -1.89 -19.17
CA LYS A 268 16.31 -3.03 -20.11
C LYS A 268 15.10 -3.92 -19.95
N ASN A 269 14.48 -3.93 -18.77
CA ASN A 269 13.22 -4.60 -18.53
C ASN A 269 12.17 -3.54 -18.13
N PRO A 270 11.28 -3.10 -19.04
CA PRO A 270 10.31 -2.04 -18.73
C PRO A 270 9.31 -2.44 -17.65
N ASP A 271 9.01 -3.74 -17.48
CA ASP A 271 8.11 -4.20 -16.42
C ASP A 271 8.81 -4.16 -15.06
N LYS A 272 10.12 -4.46 -14.99
CA LYS A 272 10.93 -4.25 -13.78
C LYS A 272 10.95 -2.78 -13.38
N ASP A 273 11.20 -1.88 -14.34
CA ASP A 273 11.23 -0.44 -14.07
C ASP A 273 9.86 0.07 -13.58
N ARG A 274 8.77 -0.38 -14.21
CA ARG A 274 7.40 -0.07 -13.76
C ARG A 274 7.11 -0.59 -12.35
N LEU A 275 7.57 -1.80 -12.03
CA LEU A 275 7.38 -2.37 -10.69
C LEU A 275 8.15 -1.59 -9.62
N ILE A 276 9.40 -1.19 -9.91
CA ILE A 276 10.19 -0.33 -9.02
C ILE A 276 9.47 1.01 -8.79
N ILE A 277 9.02 1.65 -9.87
CA ILE A 277 8.29 2.93 -9.78
C ILE A 277 7.03 2.78 -8.92
N GLY A 278 6.22 1.74 -9.15
CA GLY A 278 4.99 1.50 -8.40
C GLY A 278 5.23 1.25 -6.90
N LEU A 279 6.24 0.43 -6.56
CA LEU A 279 6.61 0.17 -5.16
C LEU A 279 7.20 1.40 -4.47
N VAL A 280 8.05 2.18 -5.15
CA VAL A 280 8.58 3.44 -4.61
C VAL A 280 7.45 4.44 -4.39
N GLN A 281 6.54 4.58 -5.35
CA GLN A 281 5.38 5.46 -5.21
C GLN A 281 4.48 5.04 -4.04
N PHE A 282 4.26 3.73 -3.84
CA PHE A 282 3.52 3.23 -2.69
C PHE A 282 4.22 3.54 -1.35
N GLY A 283 5.55 3.49 -1.32
CA GLY A 283 6.34 3.95 -0.17
C GLY A 283 6.19 5.45 0.10
N ILE A 284 6.21 6.28 -0.95
CA ILE A 284 5.97 7.74 -0.86
C ILE A 284 4.56 8.03 -0.32
N ASP A 285 3.53 7.37 -0.85
CA ASP A 285 2.16 7.54 -0.40
C ASP A 285 1.97 7.10 1.06
N SER A 286 2.58 5.97 1.45
CA SER A 286 2.54 5.48 2.83
C SER A 286 3.24 6.46 3.78
N ALA A 287 4.40 7.00 3.41
CA ALA A 287 5.05 8.05 4.20
C ALA A 287 4.16 9.28 4.33
N GLY A 288 3.53 9.74 3.24
CA GLY A 288 2.60 10.86 3.31
C GLY A 288 1.38 10.60 4.21
N ILE A 289 0.86 9.38 4.26
CA ILE A 289 -0.19 8.98 5.23
C ILE A 289 0.33 9.11 6.66
N ALA A 290 1.53 8.59 6.94
CA ALA A 290 2.16 8.67 8.24
C ALA A 290 2.44 10.12 8.68
N ASP A 291 2.97 10.94 7.78
CA ASP A 291 3.31 12.35 8.02
C ASP A 291 2.06 13.21 8.33
N ASN A 292 0.89 12.79 7.85
CA ASN A 292 -0.39 13.42 8.17
C ASN A 292 -1.06 12.85 9.44
N GLY A 293 -0.36 12.02 10.22
CA GLY A 293 -0.84 11.41 11.46
C GLY A 293 -1.58 10.09 11.30
N GLY A 294 -1.50 9.48 10.11
CA GLY A 294 -2.05 8.16 9.83
C GLY A 294 -1.18 7.04 10.40
N GLY A 295 -1.69 5.81 10.33
CA GLY A 295 -0.94 4.62 10.75
C GLY A 295 -1.75 3.34 10.56
N TRP A 296 -1.10 2.21 10.73
CA TRP A 296 -1.64 0.87 10.51
C TRP A 296 -1.48 0.04 11.77
N PRO A 297 -2.32 0.27 12.80
CA PRO A 297 -2.20 -0.44 14.07
C PRO A 297 -2.48 -1.94 13.92
N ALA A 298 -2.11 -2.72 14.93
CA ALA A 298 -2.45 -4.14 14.98
C ALA A 298 -3.97 -4.35 14.99
N ASP A 299 -4.49 -4.88 13.88
CA ASP A 299 -5.92 -5.09 13.65
C ASP A 299 -6.13 -6.43 12.92
N GLY A 300 -5.70 -7.51 13.57
CA GLY A 300 -5.75 -8.86 13.02
C GLY A 300 -4.75 -9.03 11.86
N GLY A 301 -5.21 -8.84 10.62
CA GLY A 301 -4.40 -8.88 9.40
C GLY A 301 -4.62 -7.69 8.48
N HIS A 302 -5.26 -6.62 8.95
CA HIS A 302 -5.65 -5.47 8.13
C HIS A 302 -4.52 -4.47 7.89
N GLY A 303 -3.70 -4.16 8.91
CA GLY A 303 -2.65 -3.14 8.84
C GLY A 303 -1.30 -3.62 8.29
N LEU A 304 -1.23 -4.86 7.78
CA LEU A 304 0.03 -5.50 7.40
C LEU A 304 0.61 -4.95 6.09
N GLY A 305 1.91 -4.71 6.01
CA GLY A 305 2.67 -4.54 4.77
C GLY A 305 2.95 -3.10 4.34
N ARG A 306 2.93 -2.12 5.27
CA ARG A 306 3.14 -0.69 4.94
C ARG A 306 4.49 -0.14 5.38
N LYS A 307 5.14 -0.74 6.38
CA LYS A 307 6.46 -0.27 6.82
C LYS A 307 7.55 -0.56 5.79
N TRP A 308 7.53 -1.74 5.18
CA TRP A 308 8.54 -2.15 4.21
C TRP A 308 8.62 -1.25 2.96
N PRO A 309 7.51 -0.92 2.26
CA PRO A 309 7.55 0.00 1.11
C PRO A 309 8.22 1.34 1.41
N ILE A 310 8.04 1.88 2.62
CA ILE A 310 8.68 3.14 3.06
C ILE A 310 10.21 2.96 3.12
N LEU A 311 10.70 1.90 3.76
CA LEU A 311 12.13 1.59 3.83
C LEU A 311 12.73 1.31 2.45
N PHE A 312 12.01 0.55 1.61
CA PHE A 312 12.42 0.26 0.25
C PHE A 312 12.57 1.55 -0.56
N ALA A 313 11.56 2.43 -0.53
CA ALA A 313 11.62 3.73 -1.18
C ALA A 313 12.77 4.59 -0.62
N GLY A 314 12.93 4.66 0.71
CA GLY A 314 14.00 5.42 1.35
C GLY A 314 15.39 4.95 0.96
N ALA A 315 15.60 3.64 0.84
CA ALA A 315 16.88 3.08 0.39
C ALA A 315 17.21 3.49 -1.05
N LEU A 316 16.26 3.33 -1.99
CA LEU A 316 16.49 3.67 -3.38
C LEU A 316 16.57 5.19 -3.59
N LEU A 317 15.82 5.99 -2.86
CA LEU A 317 15.85 7.45 -2.95
C LEU A 317 17.00 8.08 -2.15
N SER A 318 17.70 7.28 -1.34
CA SER A 318 18.68 7.75 -0.34
C SER A 318 18.10 8.86 0.57
N ASP A 319 16.83 8.71 0.95
CA ASP A 319 16.10 9.70 1.72
C ASP A 319 16.14 9.40 3.23
N ALA A 320 16.63 10.36 4.01
CA ALA A 320 16.83 10.18 5.45
C ALA A 320 15.52 10.13 6.25
N HIS A 321 14.47 10.83 5.80
CA HIS A 321 13.16 10.79 6.45
C HIS A 321 12.55 9.39 6.31
N LEU A 322 12.46 8.88 5.08
CA LEU A 322 11.92 7.55 4.78
C LEU A 322 12.73 6.42 5.45
N LEU A 323 14.07 6.53 5.46
CA LEU A 323 14.93 5.57 6.17
C LEU A 323 14.77 5.66 7.71
N GLY A 324 14.29 6.80 8.22
CA GLY A 324 14.00 7.03 9.63
C GLY A 324 12.70 6.42 10.14
N VAL A 325 11.92 5.72 9.30
CA VAL A 325 10.59 5.16 9.66
C VAL A 325 10.58 4.25 10.89
N GLY A 326 11.72 3.63 11.23
CA GLY A 326 11.86 2.86 12.47
C GLY A 326 11.78 3.69 13.76
N GLN A 327 11.94 5.02 13.67
CA GLN A 327 11.93 5.96 14.80
C GLN A 327 10.64 6.78 14.87
N TRP A 328 9.73 6.65 13.90
CA TRP A 328 8.49 7.41 13.91
C TRP A 328 7.55 6.91 15.00
N GLU A 329 6.71 7.81 15.53
CA GLU A 329 5.61 7.46 16.45
C GLU A 329 4.45 6.74 15.73
N THR A 330 4.50 6.66 14.40
CA THR A 330 3.53 5.97 13.56
C THR A 330 3.37 4.51 13.98
N ARG A 331 2.11 4.09 14.09
CA ARG A 331 1.73 2.72 14.41
C ARG A 331 1.91 1.81 13.19
N PHE A 332 2.66 0.72 13.35
CA PHE A 332 2.85 -0.31 12.32
C PHE A 332 2.51 -1.70 12.88
N GLN A 333 1.60 -2.41 12.22
CA GLN A 333 1.11 -3.71 12.67
C GLN A 333 2.24 -4.73 12.81
N GLU A 334 3.24 -4.69 11.92
CA GLU A 334 4.41 -5.55 11.98
C GLU A 334 5.15 -5.43 13.32
N ASN A 335 5.23 -4.21 13.85
CA ASN A 335 5.86 -3.94 15.13
C ASN A 335 4.92 -4.25 16.30
N GLU A 336 3.65 -3.87 16.19
CA GLU A 336 2.69 -3.98 17.28
C GLU A 336 2.22 -5.40 17.58
N GLN A 337 2.49 -6.34 16.68
CA GLN A 337 2.13 -7.74 16.86
C GLN A 337 3.32 -8.63 17.24
N THR A 338 4.55 -8.12 17.29
CA THR A 338 5.74 -8.91 17.59
C THR A 338 6.46 -8.36 18.81
N PHE A 339 6.86 -9.23 19.74
CA PHE A 339 7.43 -8.84 21.03
C PHE A 339 8.31 -9.94 21.59
N TYR A 340 9.10 -9.63 22.62
CA TYR A 340 9.72 -10.66 23.46
C TYR A 340 8.84 -10.86 24.69
N VAL A 341 8.48 -12.11 24.99
CA VAL A 341 7.70 -12.43 26.18
C VAL A 341 8.45 -11.96 27.43
N SER A 342 7.76 -11.22 28.29
CA SER A 342 8.26 -10.81 29.60
C SER A 342 7.43 -11.41 30.72
N GLN A 343 7.76 -11.09 31.98
CA GLN A 343 6.93 -11.46 33.11
C GLN A 343 5.51 -10.89 32.98
N THR A 344 5.33 -9.74 32.33
CA THR A 344 4.03 -9.12 32.07
C THR A 344 3.09 -10.04 31.29
N GLU A 345 3.57 -10.68 30.21
CA GLU A 345 2.75 -11.57 29.40
C GLU A 345 2.46 -12.89 30.11
N VAL A 346 3.41 -13.39 30.91
CA VAL A 346 3.20 -14.56 31.78
C VAL A 346 2.10 -14.27 32.80
N ASP A 347 2.21 -13.18 33.55
CA ASP A 347 1.22 -12.82 34.57
C ASP A 347 -0.15 -12.56 33.96
N LEU A 348 -0.19 -11.83 32.84
CA LEU A 348 -1.44 -11.51 32.15
C LEU A 348 -2.16 -12.76 31.68
N SER A 349 -1.45 -13.68 31.01
CA SER A 349 -2.05 -14.90 30.44
C SER A 349 -2.44 -15.95 31.49
N ASN A 350 -1.97 -15.83 32.73
CA ASN A 350 -2.40 -16.65 33.86
C ASN A 350 -3.43 -15.94 34.77
N SER A 351 -3.89 -14.74 34.40
CA SER A 351 -4.86 -13.97 35.16
C SER A 351 -6.31 -14.24 34.73
N ALA A 352 -7.27 -13.87 35.58
CA ALA A 352 -8.69 -13.90 35.25
C ALA A 352 -9.10 -12.91 34.13
N THR A 353 -8.22 -11.97 33.76
CA THR A 353 -8.48 -10.97 32.71
C THR A 353 -8.02 -11.41 31.32
N TRP A 354 -7.29 -12.54 31.24
CA TRP A 354 -6.89 -13.14 29.97
C TRP A 354 -8.12 -13.58 29.19
N SER A 355 -8.19 -13.18 27.92
CA SER A 355 -9.36 -13.40 27.06
C SER A 355 -8.92 -13.69 25.62
N PRO A 356 -8.15 -14.76 25.38
CA PRO A 356 -7.70 -15.13 24.04
C PRO A 356 -8.89 -15.50 23.15
N ASP A 357 -8.69 -15.43 21.84
CA ASP A 357 -9.68 -15.90 20.86
C ASP A 357 -9.90 -17.41 20.99
N ARG A 358 -11.14 -17.81 21.31
CA ARG A 358 -11.52 -19.20 21.57
C ARG A 358 -11.78 -20.03 20.31
N ARG A 359 -11.62 -19.44 19.12
CA ARG A 359 -11.65 -20.18 17.84
C ARG A 359 -10.42 -21.09 17.67
N ALA A 360 -9.39 -20.88 18.46
CA ALA A 360 -8.19 -21.71 18.53
C ALA A 360 -8.01 -22.30 19.95
N PRO A 361 -7.28 -23.42 20.09
CA PRO A 361 -6.75 -23.85 21.38
C PRO A 361 -6.05 -22.70 22.11
N VAL A 362 -6.29 -22.59 23.40
CA VAL A 362 -5.75 -21.53 24.25
C VAL A 362 -4.56 -22.06 25.03
N GLN A 363 -3.45 -21.32 25.01
CA GLN A 363 -2.24 -21.67 25.74
C GLN A 363 -1.66 -20.40 26.40
N PRO A 364 -1.51 -20.39 27.74
CA PRO A 364 -0.89 -19.27 28.44
C PRO A 364 0.62 -19.28 28.22
N TYR A 365 1.27 -18.14 28.47
CA TYR A 365 2.72 -18.06 28.58
C TYR A 365 3.18 -18.60 29.93
N THR A 366 4.40 -19.13 29.96
CA THR A 366 5.03 -19.67 31.17
C THR A 366 6.36 -18.96 31.43
N ALA A 367 6.93 -19.13 32.63
CA ALA A 367 8.24 -18.57 32.96
C ALA A 367 9.35 -19.03 31.98
N THR A 368 9.21 -20.21 31.37
CA THR A 368 10.16 -20.71 30.35
C THR A 368 10.05 -20.01 29.00
N ASP A 369 8.97 -19.26 28.76
CA ASP A 369 8.80 -18.48 27.54
C ASP A 369 9.46 -17.10 27.62
N ILE A 370 9.92 -16.63 28.79
CA ILE A 370 10.54 -15.30 28.94
C ILE A 370 11.74 -15.14 28.00
N GLY A 371 11.79 -14.02 27.27
CA GLY A 371 12.81 -13.72 26.26
C GLY A 371 12.54 -14.33 24.88
N LYS A 372 11.51 -15.18 24.74
CA LYS A 372 11.15 -15.79 23.47
C LYS A 372 10.50 -14.75 22.54
N PRO A 373 10.92 -14.66 21.27
CA PRO A 373 10.27 -13.80 20.28
C PRO A 373 8.91 -14.39 19.93
N GLU A 374 7.86 -13.62 20.05
CA GLU A 374 6.48 -14.09 20.00
C GLU A 374 5.58 -13.11 19.24
N TRP A 375 4.39 -13.60 18.87
CA TRP A 375 3.38 -12.83 18.17
C TRP A 375 2.04 -12.83 18.89
N GLY A 376 1.36 -11.69 18.82
CA GLY A 376 0.03 -11.46 19.39
C GLY A 376 -0.85 -10.65 18.43
N ILE A 377 -2.12 -11.04 18.32
CA ILE A 377 -3.07 -10.46 17.35
C ILE A 377 -3.21 -8.93 17.47
N ALA A 378 -3.09 -8.40 18.68
CA ALA A 378 -3.20 -6.98 18.97
C ALA A 378 -2.31 -6.58 20.15
N HIS A 379 -1.13 -7.20 20.29
CA HIS A 379 -0.28 -7.15 21.49
C HIS A 379 -0.10 -5.73 22.04
N ALA A 380 0.32 -4.77 21.22
CA ALA A 380 0.53 -3.39 21.66
C ALA A 380 -0.73 -2.66 22.17
N LYS A 381 -1.93 -3.05 21.73
CA LYS A 381 -3.20 -2.38 22.08
C LYS A 381 -4.02 -3.14 23.12
N ASN A 382 -3.96 -4.46 23.09
CA ASN A 382 -4.84 -5.35 23.83
C ASN A 382 -4.15 -6.69 24.10
N PRO A 383 -3.07 -6.73 24.90
CA PRO A 383 -2.28 -7.94 25.08
C PRO A 383 -3.05 -9.10 25.73
N LYS A 384 -4.21 -8.83 26.35
CA LYS A 384 -5.06 -9.87 26.97
C LYS A 384 -5.62 -10.88 25.97
N VAL A 385 -5.59 -10.58 24.67
CA VAL A 385 -6.04 -11.51 23.61
C VAL A 385 -4.89 -12.35 23.03
N ASP A 386 -3.66 -12.17 23.52
CA ASP A 386 -2.51 -12.94 23.07
C ASP A 386 -2.64 -14.41 23.48
N ASN A 387 -2.09 -15.30 22.66
CA ASN A 387 -2.20 -16.73 22.83
C ASN A 387 -0.91 -17.40 22.33
N ALA A 388 -0.21 -18.09 23.23
CA ALA A 388 1.07 -18.74 22.95
C ALA A 388 0.93 -19.90 21.95
N HIS A 389 -0.29 -20.39 21.72
CA HIS A 389 -0.52 -21.51 20.83
C HIS A 389 -0.21 -21.16 19.36
N TRP A 390 0.42 -22.08 18.64
CA TRP A 390 0.78 -21.88 17.22
C TRP A 390 -0.42 -21.72 16.28
N SER A 391 -1.58 -22.24 16.64
CA SER A 391 -2.82 -22.01 15.88
C SER A 391 -3.63 -20.80 16.36
N ALA A 392 -3.06 -19.93 17.21
CA ALA A 392 -3.68 -18.67 17.60
C ALA A 392 -4.23 -17.93 16.37
N THR A 393 -5.48 -17.46 16.47
CA THR A 393 -6.20 -16.89 15.33
C THR A 393 -5.43 -15.70 14.76
N TYR A 394 -5.37 -15.61 13.42
CA TYR A 394 -4.58 -14.64 12.64
C TYR A 394 -3.05 -14.81 12.67
N ARG A 395 -2.48 -15.75 13.43
CA ARG A 395 -1.03 -15.96 13.39
C ARG A 395 -0.54 -16.35 11.99
N GLU A 396 -1.17 -17.33 11.37
CA GLU A 396 -0.83 -17.74 10.00
C GLU A 396 -1.22 -16.68 8.96
N VAL A 397 -2.28 -15.89 9.20
CA VAL A 397 -2.64 -14.77 8.32
C VAL A 397 -1.46 -13.81 8.17
N ASN A 398 -0.80 -13.43 9.27
CA ASN A 398 0.34 -12.51 9.24
C ASN A 398 1.63 -13.21 8.85
N GLY A 399 1.85 -14.42 9.37
CA GLY A 399 2.99 -15.28 9.05
C GLY A 399 3.12 -15.62 7.56
N ALA A 400 2.03 -15.49 6.79
CA ALA A 400 2.03 -15.66 5.35
C ALA A 400 2.90 -14.66 4.57
N ALA A 401 3.27 -13.52 5.17
CA ALA A 401 4.01 -12.46 4.50
C ALA A 401 5.18 -11.89 5.33
N ILE A 402 5.04 -11.71 6.65
CA ILE A 402 6.07 -11.02 7.44
C ILE A 402 7.49 -11.59 7.34
N PRO A 403 7.73 -12.91 7.18
CA PRO A 403 9.08 -13.42 6.98
C PRO A 403 9.74 -12.87 5.70
N GLY A 404 8.94 -12.57 4.67
CA GLY A 404 9.45 -11.96 3.44
C GLY A 404 9.98 -10.55 3.65
N PHE A 405 9.31 -9.73 4.46
CA PHE A 405 9.82 -8.40 4.81
C PHE A 405 11.08 -8.48 5.66
N ALA A 406 11.13 -9.39 6.63
CA ALA A 406 12.33 -9.62 7.44
C ALA A 406 13.51 -10.04 6.57
N LEU A 407 13.30 -10.98 5.64
CA LEU A 407 14.32 -11.38 4.67
C LEU A 407 14.76 -10.22 3.79
N ALA A 408 13.81 -9.46 3.24
CA ALA A 408 14.12 -8.36 2.33
C ALA A 408 14.91 -7.23 3.02
N ALA A 409 14.50 -6.86 4.24
CA ALA A 409 15.22 -5.89 5.04
C ALA A 409 16.63 -6.35 5.39
N ARG A 410 16.86 -7.64 5.69
CA ARG A 410 18.21 -8.16 5.91
C ARG A 410 19.06 -8.09 4.63
N LEU A 411 18.51 -8.50 3.49
CA LEU A 411 19.23 -8.51 2.20
C LEU A 411 19.62 -7.10 1.72
N MET A 412 18.85 -6.08 2.10
CA MET A 412 19.18 -4.67 1.84
C MET A 412 19.94 -3.97 2.98
N ASN A 413 20.29 -4.69 4.05
CA ASN A 413 20.95 -4.14 5.24
C ASN A 413 20.14 -3.02 5.95
N LEU A 414 18.82 -3.19 6.02
CA LEU A 414 17.83 -2.25 6.57
C LEU A 414 17.23 -2.72 7.90
N LYS A 415 17.73 -3.81 8.51
CA LYS A 415 17.23 -4.27 9.82
C LYS A 415 17.33 -3.18 10.90
N LYS A 416 18.47 -2.50 11.00
CA LYS A 416 18.65 -1.37 11.92
C LYS A 416 17.67 -0.22 11.65
N ALA A 417 17.42 0.10 10.38
CA ALA A 417 16.45 1.13 9.99
C ALA A 417 15.01 0.71 10.31
N TRP A 418 14.70 -0.59 10.27
CA TRP A 418 13.41 -1.13 10.72
C TRP A 418 13.20 -0.95 12.23
N ASN A 419 14.26 -1.07 13.03
CA ASN A 419 14.28 -0.79 14.47
C ASN A 419 13.24 -1.60 15.28
N HIS A 420 13.21 -2.93 15.11
CA HIS A 420 12.36 -3.80 15.92
C HIS A 420 12.85 -5.26 15.89
N ASP A 421 13.78 -5.63 16.77
CA ASP A 421 14.44 -6.95 16.71
C ASP A 421 13.47 -8.13 16.91
N ALA A 422 12.47 -7.98 17.78
CA ALA A 422 11.46 -9.01 18.03
C ALA A 422 10.74 -9.46 16.76
N PHE A 423 10.54 -8.56 15.79
CA PHE A 423 9.96 -8.90 14.49
C PHE A 423 10.82 -9.88 13.70
N PHE A 424 12.13 -9.62 13.63
CA PHE A 424 13.05 -10.46 12.87
C PHE A 424 13.22 -11.82 13.51
N ASP A 425 13.38 -11.86 14.83
CA ASP A 425 13.56 -13.11 15.58
C ASP A 425 12.29 -13.95 15.57
N TYR A 426 11.11 -13.31 15.63
CA TYR A 426 9.84 -14.01 15.48
C TYR A 426 9.69 -14.61 14.09
N CYS A 427 10.08 -13.88 13.03
CA CYS A 427 10.03 -14.42 11.67
C CYS A 427 10.91 -15.66 11.51
N ASP A 428 12.10 -15.68 12.11
CA ASP A 428 12.97 -16.85 12.11
C ASP A 428 12.31 -18.05 12.81
N ARG A 429 11.78 -17.82 14.01
CA ARG A 429 11.06 -18.85 14.78
C ARG A 429 9.82 -19.35 14.03
N TYR A 430 9.05 -18.46 13.41
CA TYR A 430 7.85 -18.80 12.66
C TYR A 430 8.19 -19.67 11.45
N MET A 431 9.20 -19.31 10.66
CA MET A 431 9.59 -20.09 9.48
C MET A 431 10.15 -21.46 9.83
N ALA A 432 10.94 -21.57 10.92
CA ALA A 432 11.40 -22.85 11.42
C ALA A 432 10.24 -23.79 11.79
N TRP A 433 9.17 -23.27 12.38
CA TRP A 433 7.97 -24.05 12.65
C TRP A 433 7.14 -24.33 11.38
N ARG A 434 6.86 -23.30 10.57
CA ARG A 434 5.87 -23.33 9.49
C ARG A 434 6.26 -24.22 8.32
N ILE A 435 7.56 -24.35 8.02
CA ILE A 435 8.06 -25.18 6.91
C ILE A 435 7.78 -26.67 7.16
N ASP A 436 7.80 -27.10 8.43
CA ASP A 436 7.59 -28.50 8.82
C ASP A 436 6.10 -28.87 8.99
N MET A 437 5.19 -27.91 8.80
CA MET A 437 3.75 -28.10 9.03
C MET A 437 2.98 -28.39 7.73
N PRO A 438 1.90 -29.19 7.79
CA PRO A 438 1.01 -29.42 6.65
C PRO A 438 0.48 -28.10 6.05
N PRO A 439 0.30 -28.01 4.71
CA PRO A 439 -0.20 -26.81 4.07
C PRO A 439 -1.53 -26.31 4.64
N VAL A 440 -1.65 -24.99 4.75
CA VAL A 440 -2.86 -24.29 5.22
C VAL A 440 -3.26 -23.19 4.25
N ALA A 441 -4.49 -22.69 4.35
CA ALA A 441 -4.99 -21.63 3.48
C ALA A 441 -4.14 -20.33 3.54
N ASN A 442 -3.59 -20.01 4.72
CA ASN A 442 -2.80 -18.79 4.95
C ASN A 442 -1.28 -19.05 5.00
N GLN A 443 -0.76 -20.02 4.26
CA GLN A 443 0.70 -20.26 4.27
C GLN A 443 1.47 -19.19 3.45
N PRO A 444 2.79 -19.02 3.73
CA PRO A 444 3.73 -18.34 2.85
C PRO A 444 3.64 -18.84 1.40
N SER A 445 3.90 -17.96 0.42
CA SER A 445 3.96 -18.37 -0.99
C SER A 445 5.10 -19.37 -1.20
N LYS A 446 4.97 -20.30 -2.15
CA LYS A 446 6.06 -21.23 -2.49
C LYS A 446 7.34 -20.48 -2.89
N PHE A 447 7.17 -19.34 -3.57
CA PHE A 447 8.27 -18.46 -3.94
C PHE A 447 8.98 -17.88 -2.70
N LEU A 448 8.22 -17.33 -1.74
CA LEU A 448 8.77 -16.84 -0.47
C LEU A 448 9.53 -17.95 0.29
N VAL A 449 8.96 -19.15 0.39
CA VAL A 449 9.64 -20.27 1.08
C VAL A 449 10.97 -20.62 0.38
N ALA A 450 10.99 -20.68 -0.95
CA ALA A 450 12.21 -20.97 -1.70
C ALA A 450 13.27 -19.87 -1.51
N MET A 451 12.87 -18.60 -1.57
CA MET A 451 13.75 -17.46 -1.30
C MET A 451 14.29 -17.48 0.13
N TRP A 452 13.45 -17.78 1.12
CA TRP A 452 13.83 -17.90 2.51
C TRP A 452 14.89 -18.99 2.71
N ASN A 453 14.64 -20.20 2.22
CA ASN A 453 15.57 -21.31 2.37
C ASN A 453 16.93 -21.05 1.70
N ALA A 454 16.93 -20.38 0.54
CA ALA A 454 18.16 -20.09 -0.19
C ALA A 454 18.98 -18.95 0.44
N TYR A 455 18.31 -17.89 0.92
CA TYR A 455 18.98 -16.63 1.23
C TYR A 455 19.00 -16.24 2.70
N ARG A 456 18.08 -16.76 3.53
CA ARG A 456 18.11 -16.47 4.96
C ARG A 456 19.42 -16.91 5.64
N PRO A 457 20.02 -18.08 5.33
CA PRO A 457 21.25 -18.53 6.00
C PRO A 457 22.45 -17.59 5.83
N THR A 458 22.53 -16.88 4.70
CA THR A 458 23.63 -15.97 4.36
C THR A 458 23.27 -14.48 4.51
N ALA A 459 21.99 -14.15 4.70
CA ALA A 459 21.56 -12.78 4.92
C ALA A 459 22.16 -12.20 6.23
N PRO A 460 22.53 -10.91 6.25
CA PRO A 460 23.04 -10.24 7.44
C PRO A 460 22.16 -10.44 8.68
N LYS A 461 22.81 -10.73 9.81
CA LYS A 461 22.13 -10.92 11.11
C LYS A 461 21.83 -9.60 11.82
N GLU A 462 22.62 -8.56 11.57
CA GLU A 462 22.49 -7.24 12.22
C GLU A 462 21.93 -6.19 11.27
#